data_AF-A0A269XUP7-F1
#
_entry.id   AF-A0A269XUP7-F1
#
_cell.length_a   1.000
_cell.length_b   1.000
_cell.length_c   1.000
_cell.angle_alpha   90.00
_cell.angle_beta   90.00
_cell.angle_gamma   90.00
#
_symmetry.space_group_name_H-M   'P 1'
#
loop_
_entity.id
_entity.type
_entity.pdbx_description
1 polymer ?
#
loop_
_entity_poly.entity_id
_entity_poly.type
_entity_poly.pdbx_seq_one_letter_code
_entity_poly.pdbx_strand_id
1 'polypeptide(L)'
;MKRFFALCILLPSLGSVAVHHTAAAQTMLDNSAQKASPFVKETLKSLTTRFPSAHPKFRKLSVHTNSDKKQVVCGQVSLSENKAPAEDSFLSFGASEDSEQPVVYEARPIPSTLDSREANQWINHGADLEELEELGCVPEGSYRQYGDSLNKVLQEHKINTTR
;
A
#
# COMPACT_ATOMS: atom_id res chain seq x y z
N MET A 1 -67.01 23.49 19.15
CA MET A 1 -66.84 23.99 17.76
C MET A 1 -65.45 23.55 17.29
N LYS A 2 -65.31 22.56 16.39
CA LYS A 2 -64.97 22.70 14.94
C LYS A 2 -63.68 23.54 14.75
N ARG A 3 -62.55 23.10 14.16
CA ARG A 3 -62.31 22.16 13.03
C ARG A 3 -60.90 21.55 13.03
N PHE A 4 -60.78 20.38 12.41
CA PHE A 4 -59.58 19.73 11.86
C PHE A 4 -59.04 20.43 10.60
N PHE A 5 -57.75 20.21 10.25
CA PHE A 5 -57.16 19.90 8.91
C PHE A 5 -55.61 20.00 9.05
N ALA A 6 -54.85 18.90 9.12
CA ALA A 6 -54.30 18.04 8.04
C ALA A 6 -52.99 18.54 7.39
N LEU A 7 -51.92 17.79 7.67
CA LEU A 7 -50.88 17.25 6.77
C LEU A 7 -50.26 18.14 5.67
N CYS A 8 -48.96 18.41 5.80
CA CYS A 8 -48.02 18.38 4.67
C CYS A 8 -46.66 17.84 5.16
N ILE A 9 -46.44 16.57 4.83
CA ILE A 9 -45.15 15.88 4.72
C ILE A 9 -44.26 16.68 3.77
N LEU A 10 -42.96 16.82 4.08
CA LEU A 10 -41.85 16.81 3.10
C LEU A 10 -40.51 16.78 3.86
N LEU A 11 -39.92 15.58 3.95
CA LEU A 11 -38.46 15.40 4.09
C LEU A 11 -37.78 15.95 2.81
N PRO A 12 -36.51 16.41 2.92
CA PRO A 12 -35.47 15.58 2.32
C PRO A 12 -34.14 15.52 3.09
N SER A 13 -33.46 14.41 2.79
CA SER A 13 -32.02 14.15 2.90
C SER A 13 -31.39 14.19 4.30
N LEU A 14 -31.46 13.04 4.97
CA LEU A 14 -30.27 12.52 5.63
C LEU A 14 -29.18 12.39 4.55
N GLY A 15 -28.27 13.35 4.51
CA GLY A 15 -26.97 13.13 3.91
C GLY A 15 -26.28 12.06 4.75
N SER A 16 -26.34 10.82 4.28
CA SER A 16 -25.44 9.76 4.74
C SER A 16 -24.03 10.24 4.43
N VAL A 17 -23.42 10.93 5.38
CA VAL A 17 -21.97 11.01 5.45
C VAL A 17 -21.57 9.57 5.70
N ALA A 18 -21.20 8.86 4.63
CA ALA A 18 -20.56 7.58 4.72
C ALA A 18 -19.27 7.83 5.48
N VAL A 19 -19.35 7.69 6.80
CA VAL A 19 -18.16 7.55 7.64
C VAL A 19 -17.59 6.22 7.22
N HIS A 20 -16.70 6.25 6.22
CA HIS A 20 -15.79 5.16 5.95
C HIS A 20 -15.03 4.93 7.24
N HIS A 21 -15.54 4.01 8.08
CA HIS A 21 -14.77 3.39 9.12
C HIS A 21 -13.71 2.57 8.40
N THR A 22 -12.59 3.21 8.09
CA THR A 22 -11.34 2.50 7.91
C THR A 22 -11.05 1.88 9.27
N ALA A 23 -11.48 0.63 9.44
CA ALA A 23 -11.16 -0.19 10.60
C ALA A 23 -9.66 -0.50 10.56
N ALA A 24 -8.85 0.50 10.90
CA ALA A 24 -7.42 0.38 11.11
C ALA A 24 -7.21 -0.12 12.54
N ALA A 25 -7.53 -1.39 12.79
CA ALA A 25 -7.32 -1.97 14.11
C ALA A 25 -6.83 -3.42 14.01
N GLN A 26 -5.55 -3.58 14.33
CA GLN A 26 -5.09 -4.62 15.25
C GLN A 26 -5.42 -6.07 14.88
N THR A 27 -4.76 -6.58 13.84
CA THR A 27 -4.78 -8.02 13.55
C THR A 27 -4.10 -8.92 14.60
N MET A 28 -3.70 -8.36 15.74
CA MET A 28 -3.08 -9.11 16.84
C MET A 28 -4.00 -9.37 18.04
N LEU A 29 -5.22 -8.81 18.10
CA LEU A 29 -6.08 -8.93 19.30
C LEU A 29 -7.54 -9.37 19.05
N ASP A 30 -8.00 -9.54 17.81
CA ASP A 30 -9.42 -9.78 17.49
C ASP A 30 -9.73 -11.05 16.67
N ASN A 31 -8.77 -11.97 16.50
CA ASN A 31 -8.86 -13.15 15.62
C ASN A 31 -9.14 -12.82 14.13
N SER A 32 -8.96 -11.59 13.67
CA SER A 32 -9.11 -11.21 12.25
C SER A 32 -8.22 -12.01 11.31
N ALA A 33 -7.03 -12.44 11.75
CA ALA A 33 -6.17 -13.35 10.97
C ALA A 33 -6.83 -14.71 10.65
N GLN A 34 -7.70 -15.23 11.53
CA GLN A 34 -8.45 -16.47 11.25
C GLN A 34 -9.58 -16.24 10.23
N LYS A 35 -10.20 -15.05 10.27
CA LYS A 35 -11.27 -14.63 9.35
C LYS A 35 -10.76 -14.03 8.03
N ALA A 36 -9.45 -13.83 7.90
CA ALA A 36 -8.82 -13.35 6.68
C ALA A 36 -9.09 -14.31 5.51
N SER A 37 -9.29 -13.75 4.32
CA SER A 37 -9.48 -14.51 3.09
C SER A 37 -8.25 -15.39 2.80
N PRO A 38 -8.40 -16.45 1.98
CA PRO A 38 -7.27 -17.26 1.53
C PRO A 38 -6.16 -16.42 0.88
N PHE A 39 -6.54 -15.42 0.07
CA PHE A 39 -5.61 -14.48 -0.55
C PHE A 39 -4.75 -13.76 0.49
N VAL A 40 -5.37 -13.09 1.47
CA VAL A 40 -4.64 -12.36 2.52
C VAL A 40 -3.69 -13.28 3.29
N LYS A 41 -4.12 -14.50 3.61
CA LYS A 41 -3.28 -15.49 4.30
C LYS A 41 -2.06 -15.88 3.45
N GLU A 42 -2.24 -16.11 2.16
CA GLU A 42 -1.14 -16.46 1.26
C GLU A 42 -0.21 -15.27 1.04
N THR A 43 -0.71 -14.04 0.95
CA THR A 43 0.11 -12.82 0.89
C THR A 43 1.04 -12.71 2.11
N LEU A 44 0.49 -12.83 3.32
CA LEU A 44 1.29 -12.73 4.55
C LEU A 44 2.31 -13.86 4.67
N LYS A 45 1.94 -15.07 4.23
CA LYS A 45 2.84 -16.22 4.17
C LYS A 45 3.95 -16.03 3.14
N SER A 46 3.64 -15.48 1.97
CA SER A 46 4.60 -15.13 0.93
C SER A 46 5.62 -14.11 1.45
N LEU A 47 5.15 -13.05 2.12
CA LEU A 47 6.02 -12.07 2.78
C LEU A 47 6.91 -12.70 3.87
N THR A 48 6.34 -13.60 4.68
CA THR A 48 7.11 -14.34 5.70
C THR A 48 8.19 -15.23 5.08
N THR A 49 7.89 -15.84 3.93
CA THR A 49 8.82 -16.72 3.19
C THR A 49 9.91 -15.92 2.49
N ARG A 50 9.59 -14.73 1.98
CA ARG A 50 10.56 -13.79 1.37
C ARG A 50 11.60 -13.30 2.38
N PHE A 51 11.23 -13.15 3.65
CA PHE A 51 12.10 -12.66 4.73
C PHE A 51 12.23 -13.64 5.90
N PRO A 52 12.80 -14.84 5.67
CA PRO A 52 12.75 -15.96 6.63
C PRO A 52 13.56 -15.69 7.91
N SER A 53 14.60 -14.86 7.85
CA SER A 53 15.44 -14.52 9.00
C SER A 53 14.85 -13.43 9.91
N ALA A 54 13.98 -12.58 9.37
CA ALA A 54 13.55 -11.34 10.03
C ALA A 54 12.33 -11.48 10.95
N HIS A 55 11.61 -12.61 10.89
CA HIS A 55 10.32 -12.83 11.55
C HIS A 55 9.37 -11.63 11.38
N PRO A 56 8.85 -11.40 10.17
CA PRO A 56 8.15 -10.17 9.82
C PRO A 56 6.95 -9.88 10.73
N LYS A 57 6.82 -8.61 11.12
CA LYS A 57 5.70 -8.12 11.95
C LYS A 57 4.82 -7.22 11.14
N PHE A 58 3.54 -7.59 11.04
CA PHE A 58 2.56 -6.88 10.23
C PHE A 58 1.68 -5.97 11.08
N ARG A 59 1.28 -4.83 10.51
CA ARG A 59 0.31 -3.91 11.11
C ARG A 59 -0.47 -3.16 10.04
N LYS A 60 -1.52 -2.45 10.48
CA LYS A 60 -2.39 -1.62 9.63
C LYS A 60 -2.88 -2.35 8.37
N LEU A 61 -3.23 -3.64 8.53
CA LEU A 61 -3.76 -4.42 7.41
C LEU A 61 -5.12 -3.87 7.01
N SER A 62 -5.30 -3.63 5.72
CA SER A 62 -6.56 -3.24 5.12
C SER A 62 -6.80 -4.04 3.85
N VAL A 63 -8.06 -4.38 3.61
CA VAL A 63 -8.48 -5.11 2.42
C VAL A 63 -9.54 -4.29 1.71
N HIS A 64 -9.38 -4.11 0.41
CA HIS A 64 -10.38 -3.49 -0.43
C HIS A 64 -10.42 -4.20 -1.79
N THR A 65 -11.18 -3.63 -2.71
CA THR A 65 -11.33 -4.16 -4.07
C THR A 65 -10.89 -3.08 -5.05
N ASN A 66 -10.16 -3.46 -6.10
CA ASN A 66 -9.76 -2.55 -7.17
C ASN A 66 -10.85 -2.41 -8.25
N SER A 67 -10.58 -1.64 -9.30
CA SER A 67 -11.46 -1.45 -10.47
C SER A 67 -11.90 -2.77 -11.11
N ASP A 68 -11.01 -3.76 -11.12
CA ASP A 68 -11.20 -5.06 -11.78
C ASP A 68 -11.87 -6.11 -10.88
N LYS A 69 -12.45 -5.65 -9.77
CA LYS A 69 -13.12 -6.48 -8.76
C LYS A 69 -12.19 -7.51 -8.10
N LYS A 70 -10.88 -7.28 -8.15
CA LYS A 70 -9.87 -8.10 -7.46
C LYS A 70 -9.68 -7.60 -6.05
N GLN A 71 -9.47 -8.55 -5.14
CA GLN A 71 -9.12 -8.19 -3.78
C GLN A 71 -7.69 -7.64 -3.73
N VAL A 72 -7.53 -6.53 -3.03
CA VAL A 72 -6.25 -5.91 -2.73
C VAL A 72 -6.05 -5.94 -1.22
N VAL A 73 -4.84 -6.28 -0.78
CA VAL A 73 -4.41 -6.19 0.61
C VAL A 73 -3.26 -5.21 0.71
N CYS A 74 -3.42 -4.25 1.61
CA CYS A 74 -2.40 -3.27 1.95
C CYS A 74 -2.03 -3.41 3.42
N GLY A 75 -0.83 -3.00 3.76
CA GLY A 75 -0.42 -2.97 5.15
C GLY A 75 0.98 -2.44 5.34
N GLN A 76 1.51 -2.66 6.54
CA GLN A 76 2.90 -2.38 6.83
C GLN A 76 3.59 -3.61 7.41
N VAL A 77 4.85 -3.80 7.06
CA VAL A 77 5.70 -4.89 7.52
C VAL A 77 6.99 -4.34 8.10
N SER A 78 7.38 -4.82 9.27
CA SER A 78 8.69 -4.55 9.85
C SER A 78 9.53 -5.82 9.85
N LEU A 79 10.78 -5.69 9.44
CA LEU A 79 11.81 -6.74 9.46
C LEU A 79 12.70 -6.68 10.72
N SER A 80 12.39 -5.78 11.66
CA SER A 80 13.12 -5.68 12.91
C SER A 80 12.93 -6.92 13.80
N GLU A 81 14.03 -7.47 14.30
CA GLU A 81 14.04 -8.56 15.27
C GLU A 81 13.47 -8.14 16.64
N ASN A 82 13.44 -6.84 16.95
CA ASN A 82 12.93 -6.30 18.22
C ASN A 82 11.47 -6.70 18.46
N LYS A 83 11.17 -7.28 19.63
CA LYS A 83 9.80 -7.72 19.99
C LYS A 83 8.73 -6.67 19.72
N ALA A 84 9.04 -5.40 19.99
CA ALA A 84 8.26 -4.24 19.57
C ALA A 84 9.12 -3.40 18.61
N PRO A 85 8.90 -3.51 17.28
CA PRO A 85 9.63 -2.70 16.32
C PRO A 85 9.34 -1.22 16.49
N ALA A 86 10.32 -0.38 16.12
CA ALA A 86 10.15 1.05 16.10
C ALA A 86 9.17 1.45 14.98
N GLU A 87 8.50 2.60 15.15
CA GLU A 87 7.48 3.06 14.20
C GLU A 87 7.99 3.27 12.78
N ASP A 88 9.25 3.69 12.65
CA ASP A 88 9.96 3.96 11.41
C ASP A 88 10.52 2.69 10.73
N SER A 89 10.55 1.55 11.42
CA SER A 89 10.99 0.28 10.83
C SER A 89 9.90 -0.43 10.02
N PHE A 90 8.68 0.12 10.00
CA PHE A 90 7.55 -0.43 9.27
C PHE A 90 7.46 0.15 7.86
N LEU A 91 7.61 -0.72 6.88
CA LEU A 91 7.55 -0.43 5.45
C LEU A 91 6.16 -0.75 4.91
N SER A 92 5.61 0.09 4.04
CA SER A 92 4.33 -0.19 3.39
C SER A 92 4.45 -1.39 2.43
N PHE A 93 3.38 -2.17 2.29
CA PHE A 93 3.29 -3.22 1.28
C PHE A 93 1.88 -3.28 0.69
N GLY A 94 1.78 -3.86 -0.51
CA GLY A 94 0.54 -4.07 -1.24
C GLY A 94 0.59 -5.37 -2.04
N ALA A 95 -0.57 -5.99 -2.24
CA ALA A 95 -0.73 -7.10 -3.19
C ALA A 95 -2.16 -7.12 -3.71
N SER A 96 -2.32 -7.57 -4.95
CA SER A 96 -3.62 -7.84 -5.58
C SER A 96 -3.75 -9.34 -5.94
N GLU A 97 -4.96 -9.86 -6.06
CA GLU A 97 -5.22 -11.28 -6.41
C GLU A 97 -4.61 -11.71 -7.75
N ASP A 98 -4.31 -10.77 -8.64
CA ASP A 98 -3.65 -10.98 -9.93
C ASP A 98 -2.13 -10.76 -9.89
N SER A 99 -1.59 -10.19 -8.81
CA SER A 99 -0.14 -10.02 -8.64
C SER A 99 0.53 -11.34 -8.25
N GLU A 100 1.69 -11.63 -8.84
CA GLU A 100 2.45 -12.84 -8.53
C GLU A 100 3.10 -12.78 -7.14
N GLN A 101 3.54 -11.60 -6.72
CA GLN A 101 4.20 -11.38 -5.43
C GLN A 101 3.76 -10.07 -4.79
N PRO A 102 3.72 -10.01 -3.45
CA PRO A 102 3.47 -8.76 -2.74
C PRO A 102 4.60 -7.76 -2.97
N VAL A 103 4.24 -6.53 -3.30
CA VAL A 103 5.16 -5.40 -3.39
C VAL A 103 5.42 -4.84 -2.00
N VAL A 104 6.68 -4.60 -1.67
CA VAL A 104 7.11 -4.02 -0.40
C VAL A 104 7.91 -2.76 -0.69
N TYR A 105 7.58 -1.67 -0.01
CA TYR A 105 8.36 -0.45 -0.05
C TYR A 105 9.76 -0.71 0.48
N GLU A 106 10.76 -0.69 -0.39
CA GLU A 106 12.17 -0.77 -0.01
C GLU A 106 12.81 0.59 -0.27
N ALA A 107 12.89 1.48 0.72
CA ALA A 107 13.53 2.77 0.54
C ALA A 107 14.98 2.60 0.03
N ARG A 108 15.23 2.92 -1.26
CA ARG A 108 16.57 2.89 -1.85
C ARG A 108 17.03 4.32 -2.18
N PRO A 109 18.12 4.81 -1.55
CA PRO A 109 18.69 6.10 -1.93
C PRO A 109 19.31 5.98 -3.32
N ILE A 110 18.79 6.75 -4.28
CA ILE A 110 19.30 6.78 -5.65
C ILE A 110 20.72 7.37 -5.62
N PRO A 111 21.74 6.68 -6.17
CA PRO A 111 23.11 7.19 -6.20
C PRO A 111 23.22 8.39 -7.14
N SER A 112 24.20 9.26 -6.91
CA SER A 112 24.45 10.44 -7.77
C SER A 112 24.90 10.08 -9.18
N THR A 113 25.39 8.86 -9.39
CA THR A 113 25.78 8.30 -10.68
C THR A 113 25.34 6.84 -10.75
N LEU A 114 24.67 6.44 -11.83
CA LEU A 114 24.21 5.07 -12.03
C LEU A 114 25.14 4.30 -12.99
N ASP A 115 25.47 3.07 -12.63
CA ASP A 115 26.02 2.11 -13.61
C ASP A 115 24.89 1.65 -14.54
N SER A 116 25.15 1.63 -15.85
CA SER A 116 24.20 1.13 -16.86
C SER A 116 23.68 -0.27 -16.56
N ARG A 117 24.49 -1.11 -15.91
CA ARG A 117 24.15 -2.49 -15.53
C ARG A 117 23.10 -2.54 -14.42
N GLU A 118 23.01 -1.50 -13.61
CA GLU A 118 22.09 -1.39 -12.48
C GLU A 118 20.83 -0.61 -12.83
N ALA A 119 20.84 0.18 -13.92
CA ALA A 119 19.71 1.04 -14.32
C ALA A 119 18.36 0.30 -14.37
N ASN A 120 18.34 -0.93 -14.92
CA ASN A 120 17.12 -1.74 -14.96
C ASN A 120 16.58 -2.09 -13.58
N GLN A 121 17.45 -2.30 -12.58
CA GLN A 121 17.01 -2.59 -11.21
C GLN A 121 16.32 -1.37 -10.58
N TRP A 122 16.85 -0.17 -10.84
CA TRP A 122 16.26 1.08 -10.35
C TRP A 122 14.94 1.42 -11.02
N ILE A 123 14.81 1.13 -12.33
CA ILE A 123 13.56 1.28 -13.08
C ILE A 123 12.50 0.32 -12.55
N ASN A 124 12.84 -0.96 -12.38
CA ASN A 124 11.92 -1.95 -11.81
C ASN A 124 11.48 -1.55 -10.40
N HIS A 125 12.41 -1.07 -9.58
CA HIS A 125 12.07 -0.57 -8.26
C HIS A 125 11.12 0.65 -8.33
N GLY A 126 11.27 1.53 -9.32
CA GLY A 126 10.32 2.61 -9.55
C GLY A 126 8.92 2.12 -9.93
N ALA A 127 8.82 1.08 -10.74
CA ALA A 127 7.54 0.45 -11.10
C ALA A 127 6.86 -0.18 -9.88
N ASP A 128 7.62 -0.84 -8.99
CA ASP A 128 7.09 -1.35 -7.72
C ASP A 128 6.46 -0.23 -6.87
N LEU A 129 7.09 0.95 -6.82
CA LEU A 129 6.57 2.10 -6.07
C LEU A 129 5.28 2.65 -6.67
N GLU A 130 5.21 2.74 -8.00
CA GLU A 130 4.00 3.14 -8.73
C GLU A 130 2.86 2.14 -8.49
N GLU A 131 3.15 0.83 -8.51
CA GLU A 131 2.15 -0.21 -8.23
C GLU A 131 1.53 -0.05 -6.83
N LEU A 132 2.30 0.31 -5.81
CA LEU A 132 1.75 0.58 -4.47
C LEU A 132 0.76 1.75 -4.46
N GLU A 133 0.97 2.76 -5.31
CA GLU A 133 0.05 3.89 -5.48
C GLU A 133 -1.20 3.48 -6.26
N GLU A 134 -1.04 2.73 -7.36
CA GLU A 134 -2.15 2.21 -8.17
C GLU A 134 -3.06 1.27 -7.39
N LEU A 135 -2.46 0.42 -6.53
CA LEU A 135 -3.19 -0.44 -5.61
C LEU A 135 -3.91 0.35 -4.51
N GLY A 136 -3.67 1.66 -4.36
CA GLY A 136 -4.25 2.47 -3.28
C GLY A 136 -3.70 2.14 -1.89
N CYS A 137 -2.56 1.45 -1.82
CA CYS A 137 -1.91 1.10 -0.56
C CYS A 137 -1.12 2.27 0.04
N VAL A 138 -0.80 3.26 -0.79
CA VAL A 138 -0.28 4.56 -0.38
C VAL A 138 -1.00 5.68 -1.16
N PRO A 139 -0.98 6.93 -0.69
CA PRO A 139 -1.52 8.06 -1.45
C PRO A 139 -0.82 8.24 -2.80
N GLU A 140 -1.58 8.65 -3.81
CA GLU A 140 -1.02 9.03 -5.12
C GLU A 140 0.05 10.11 -4.98
N GLY A 141 1.18 9.93 -5.67
CA GLY A 141 2.31 10.85 -5.67
C GLY A 141 3.25 10.72 -4.45
N SER A 142 3.05 9.72 -3.59
CA SER A 142 3.93 9.41 -2.45
C SER A 142 5.39 9.24 -2.88
N TYR A 143 5.64 8.76 -4.10
CA TYR A 143 6.97 8.45 -4.63
C TYR A 143 7.35 9.28 -5.86
N ARG A 144 6.61 10.35 -6.17
CA ARG A 144 6.91 11.24 -7.31
C ARG A 144 8.35 11.77 -7.27
N GLN A 145 8.83 12.17 -6.08
CA GLN A 145 10.20 12.67 -5.90
C GLN A 145 11.27 11.62 -6.23
N TYR A 146 10.98 10.34 -5.96
CA TYR A 146 11.87 9.24 -6.32
C TYR A 146 11.96 9.11 -7.85
N GLY A 147 10.82 9.11 -8.55
CA GLY A 147 10.78 9.07 -10.02
C GLY A 147 11.49 10.27 -10.67
N ASP A 148 11.25 11.48 -10.16
CA ASP A 148 11.92 12.70 -10.63
C ASP A 148 13.44 12.62 -10.44
N SER A 149 13.89 12.12 -9.29
CA SER A 149 15.32 11.96 -8.97
C SER A 149 15.97 10.89 -9.86
N LEU A 150 15.31 9.76 -10.08
CA LEU A 150 15.82 8.68 -10.93
C LEU A 150 15.95 9.15 -12.38
N ASN A 151 14.92 9.83 -12.90
CA ASN A 151 14.93 10.38 -14.24
C ASN A 151 16.10 11.37 -14.46
N LYS A 152 16.37 12.22 -13.47
CA LYS A 152 17.51 13.15 -13.53
C LYS A 152 18.84 12.41 -13.66
N VAL A 153 19.09 11.42 -12.80
CA VAL A 153 20.35 10.66 -12.82
C VAL A 153 20.51 9.87 -14.13
N LEU A 154 19.42 9.26 -14.63
CA LEU A 154 19.45 8.54 -15.92
C LEU A 154 19.74 9.46 -17.11
N GLN A 155 19.18 10.68 -17.12
CA GLN A 155 19.47 11.67 -18.16
C GLN A 155 20.93 12.15 -18.11
N GLU A 156 21.45 12.46 -16.93
CA GLU A 156 22.86 12.87 -16.75
C GLU A 156 23.82 11.77 -17.19
N HIS A 157 23.52 10.50 -16.86
CA HIS A 157 24.28 9.35 -17.36
C HIS A 157 24.28 9.28 -18.89
N LYS A 158 23.12 9.39 -19.54
CA LYS A 158 23.00 9.36 -21.01
C LYS A 158 23.83 10.47 -21.67
N ILE A 159 23.82 11.68 -21.11
CA ILE A 159 24.61 12.81 -21.62
C ILE A 159 26.11 12.52 -21.53
N ASN A 160 26.57 11.94 -20.41
CA ASN A 160 27.99 11.66 -20.19
C ASN A 160 28.53 10.49 -21.03
N THR A 161 27.73 9.47 -21.33
CA THR A 161 28.18 8.33 -22.17
C THR A 161 28.19 8.66 -23.67
N THR A 162 27.45 9.67 -24.10
CA THR A 162 27.34 10.05 -25.53
C THR A 162 28.37 11.12 -25.94
N ARG A 163 29.20 11.60 -25.00
CA ARG A 163 30.22 12.64 -25.20
C ARG A 163 31.61 12.04 -25.30
#